data_AF-A0A9E1EWB2-F1
#
_entry.id   AF-A0A9E1EWB2-F1
#
_cell.length_a   1.000
_cell.length_b   1.000
_cell.length_c   1.000
_cell.angle_alpha   90.00
_cell.angle_beta   90.00
_cell.angle_gamma   90.00
#
_symmetry.space_group_name_H-M   'P 1'
#
loop_
_entity.id
_entity.type
_entity.pdbx_description
1 polymer ?
#
loop_
_entity_poly.entity_id
_entity_poly.type
_entity_poly.pdbx_seq_one_letter_code
_entity_poly.pdbx_strand_id
1 'polypeptide(L)'
;MSGFYGVNYRINGHRVGFVQALNGVYRVIFERCYEENTLEAVEAIDWQNVTVEQVRTDYPACPLPEGYTFSVQEIEYTKQGYFTVILKTDKQHWGDVTPYQAQIESLNAAVAQKDTQLTESEENLAAANAQLAEL
;
A
#
# COMPACT_ATOMS: atom_id res chain seq x y z
N MET A 1 -10.29 -23.56 22.89
CA MET A 1 -9.95 -24.45 21.75
C MET A 1 -8.71 -23.89 21.08
N SER A 2 -7.75 -24.75 20.71
CA SER A 2 -6.59 -24.33 19.89
C SER A 2 -6.98 -24.40 18.42
N GLY A 3 -6.56 -23.42 17.62
CA GLY A 3 -6.73 -23.46 16.16
C GLY A 3 -5.85 -24.53 15.53
N PHE A 4 -6.23 -24.96 14.33
CA PHE A 4 -5.51 -25.86 13.44
C PHE A 4 -4.20 -25.25 12.91
N TYR A 5 -4.19 -23.94 12.67
CA TYR A 5 -3.06 -23.24 12.04
C TYR A 5 -2.33 -22.27 13.00
N GLY A 6 -2.92 -22.05 14.18
CA GLY A 6 -2.40 -21.12 15.17
C GLY A 6 -2.71 -19.66 14.80
N VAL A 7 -2.01 -18.72 15.43
CA VAL A 7 -2.15 -17.28 15.13
C VAL A 7 -0.81 -16.76 14.64
N ASN A 8 -0.71 -16.53 13.33
CA ASN A 8 0.53 -16.02 12.71
C ASN A 8 0.40 -14.54 12.37
N TYR A 9 -0.81 -14.07 12.05
CA TYR A 9 -1.12 -12.70 11.69
C TYR A 9 -2.38 -12.20 12.41
N ARG A 10 -2.55 -10.88 12.48
CA ARG A 10 -3.86 -10.24 12.62
C ARG A 10 -4.17 -9.43 11.37
N ILE A 11 -5.33 -9.66 10.78
CA ILE A 11 -5.81 -8.91 9.61
C ILE A 11 -7.04 -8.13 10.06
N ASN A 12 -6.97 -6.80 10.05
CA ASN A 12 -8.05 -5.92 10.53
C ASN A 12 -8.56 -6.32 11.94
N GLY A 13 -7.64 -6.74 12.82
CA GLY A 13 -7.94 -7.20 14.18
C GLY A 13 -8.26 -8.69 14.32
N HIS A 14 -8.58 -9.38 13.23
CA HIS A 14 -8.91 -10.81 13.23
C HIS A 14 -7.69 -11.70 13.32
N ARG A 15 -7.68 -12.67 14.23
CA ARG A 15 -6.66 -13.72 14.26
C ARG A 15 -6.73 -14.59 13.00
N VAL A 16 -5.61 -14.66 12.28
CA VAL A 16 -5.46 -15.44 11.06
C VAL A 16 -4.29 -16.41 11.21
N GLY A 17 -4.58 -17.68 10.97
CA GLY A 17 -3.60 -18.75 11.07
C GLY A 17 -2.85 -19.01 9.77
N PHE A 18 -3.46 -18.78 8.62
CA PHE A 18 -2.79 -19.07 7.36
C PHE A 18 -3.27 -18.14 6.25
N VAL A 19 -2.32 -17.71 5.43
CA VAL A 19 -2.55 -16.98 4.19
C VAL A 19 -1.73 -17.65 3.11
N GLN A 20 -2.38 -18.00 2.00
CA GLN A 20 -1.71 -18.53 0.82
C GLN A 20 -1.83 -17.53 -0.32
N ALA A 21 -0.71 -17.27 -1.02
CA ALA A 21 -0.71 -16.58 -2.29
C ALA A 21 -0.43 -17.58 -3.42
N LEU A 22 -1.31 -17.60 -4.43
CA LEU A 22 -1.12 -18.41 -5.63
C LEU A 22 -1.66 -17.66 -6.84
N ASN A 23 -0.79 -17.35 -7.81
CA ASN A 23 -1.17 -16.72 -9.09
C ASN A 23 -2.03 -15.45 -8.94
N GLY A 24 -1.67 -14.58 -7.98
CA GLY A 24 -2.39 -13.32 -7.73
C GLY A 24 -3.74 -13.47 -7.00
N VAL A 25 -4.07 -14.68 -6.55
CA VAL A 25 -5.19 -14.97 -5.67
C VAL A 25 -4.66 -15.26 -4.27
N TYR A 26 -5.31 -14.68 -3.27
CA TYR A 26 -4.96 -14.87 -1.87
C TYR A 26 -6.09 -15.61 -1.16
N ARG A 27 -5.74 -16.66 -0.41
CA ARG A 27 -6.68 -17.41 0.44
C ARG A 27 -6.34 -17.13 1.89
N VAL A 28 -7.25 -16.47 2.61
CA VAL A 28 -7.08 -16.11 4.02
C VAL A 28 -7.97 -17.01 4.86
N ILE A 29 -7.36 -17.76 5.79
CA ILE A 29 -8.08 -18.74 6.63
C ILE A 29 -8.38 -18.14 8.00
N PHE A 30 -9.68 -17.97 8.27
CA PHE A 30 -10.20 -17.48 9.55
C PHE A 30 -10.79 -18.64 10.35
N GLU A 31 -10.15 -19.01 11.46
CA GLU A 31 -10.62 -20.11 12.30
C GLU A 31 -11.72 -19.63 13.26
N ARG A 32 -12.85 -20.35 13.29
CA ARG A 32 -14.04 -20.03 14.11
C ARG A 32 -13.84 -20.25 15.61
N CYS A 33 -12.72 -20.85 16.03
CA CYS A 33 -12.40 -21.03 17.44
C CYS A 33 -12.04 -19.71 18.14
N TYR A 34 -11.82 -18.64 17.37
CA TYR A 34 -11.55 -17.30 17.85
C TYR A 34 -12.84 -16.46 17.84
N GLU A 35 -13.10 -15.76 18.93
CA GLU A 35 -14.37 -15.05 19.17
C GLU A 35 -14.66 -13.94 18.16
N GLU A 36 -13.63 -13.29 17.63
CA GLU A 36 -13.76 -12.25 16.61
C GLU A 36 -13.97 -12.82 15.20
N ASN A 37 -13.73 -14.11 14.98
CA ASN A 37 -13.93 -14.77 13.69
C ASN A 37 -15.33 -15.38 13.60
N THR A 38 -16.37 -14.60 13.94
CA THR A 38 -17.74 -14.96 13.56
C THR A 38 -17.92 -14.79 12.05
N LEU A 39 -18.99 -15.36 11.50
CA LEU A 39 -19.24 -15.19 10.08
C LEU A 39 -19.47 -13.72 9.73
N GLU A 40 -20.34 -13.09 10.50
CA GLU A 40 -20.79 -11.72 10.30
C GLU A 40 -19.61 -10.74 10.41
N ALA A 41 -18.68 -11.00 11.33
CA ALA A 41 -17.50 -10.18 11.52
C ALA A 41 -16.51 -10.34 10.35
N VAL A 42 -16.30 -11.56 9.86
CA VAL A 42 -15.42 -11.82 8.70
C VAL A 42 -16.01 -11.22 7.40
N GLU A 43 -17.32 -11.31 7.21
CA GLU A 43 -18.02 -10.69 6.08
C GLU A 43 -17.98 -9.15 6.14
N ALA A 44 -17.87 -8.57 7.35
CA ALA A 44 -17.80 -7.14 7.56
C ALA A 44 -16.38 -6.54 7.48
N ILE A 45 -15.34 -7.35 7.22
CA ILE A 45 -13.97 -6.84 7.07
C ILE A 45 -13.90 -5.83 5.92
N ASP A 46 -13.36 -4.65 6.22
CA ASP A 46 -13.08 -3.64 5.21
C ASP A 46 -11.82 -3.98 4.41
N TRP A 47 -12.01 -4.72 3.33
CA TRP A 47 -10.94 -5.09 2.39
C TRP A 47 -10.39 -3.91 1.57
N GLN A 48 -10.96 -2.72 1.69
CA GLN A 48 -10.40 -1.50 1.09
C GLN A 48 -9.36 -0.83 1.99
N ASN A 49 -9.39 -1.11 3.30
CA ASN A 49 -8.45 -0.58 4.27
C ASN A 49 -7.84 -1.73 5.09
N VAL A 50 -7.07 -2.57 4.42
CA VAL A 50 -6.47 -3.75 5.04
C VAL A 50 -5.29 -3.34 5.91
N THR A 51 -5.29 -3.82 7.16
CA THR A 51 -4.15 -3.73 8.07
C THR A 51 -3.66 -5.13 8.41
N VAL A 52 -2.35 -5.31 8.42
CA VAL A 52 -1.72 -6.60 8.73
C VAL A 52 -0.72 -6.39 9.86
N GLU A 53 -0.91 -7.13 10.94
CA GLU A 53 0.04 -7.21 12.06
C GLU A 53 0.67 -8.61 12.07
N GLN A 54 2.00 -8.66 12.09
CA GLN A 54 2.75 -9.91 12.29
C GLN A 54 2.71 -10.28 13.77
N VAL A 55 2.06 -11.40 14.11
CA VAL A 55 1.96 -11.86 15.51
C VAL A 55 3.17 -12.71 15.88
N ARG A 56 3.60 -13.60 14.99
CA ARG A 56 4.77 -14.48 15.20
C ARG A 56 5.96 -14.01 14.40
N THR A 57 7.05 -13.69 15.07
CA THR A 57 8.30 -13.22 14.43
C THR A 57 9.11 -14.34 13.77
N ASP A 58 8.84 -15.60 14.15
CA ASP A 58 9.48 -16.80 13.60
C ASP A 58 8.69 -17.43 12.43
N TYR A 59 7.62 -16.77 11.98
CA TYR A 59 6.79 -17.21 10.86
C TYR A 59 7.01 -16.28 9.65
N PRO A 60 6.91 -16.77 8.40
CA PRO A 60 7.03 -15.92 7.21
C PRO A 60 6.11 -14.70 7.26
N ALA A 61 6.55 -13.60 6.65
CA ALA A 61 5.75 -12.39 6.49
C ALA A 61 4.42 -12.71 5.78
N CYS A 62 3.38 -11.96 6.11
CA CYS A 62 2.07 -12.14 5.47
C CYS A 62 2.18 -11.95 3.95
N PRO A 63 1.66 -12.88 3.13
CA PRO A 63 1.70 -12.75 1.66
C PRO A 63 0.82 -11.64 1.09
N LEU A 64 -0.08 -11.03 1.86
CA LEU A 64 -0.88 -9.90 1.37
C LEU A 64 0.05 -8.70 1.15
N PRO A 65 0.13 -8.16 -0.08
CA PRO A 65 1.00 -7.03 -0.35
C PRO A 65 0.52 -5.77 0.40
N GLU A 66 1.46 -5.08 1.05
CA GLU A 66 1.20 -3.80 1.72
C GLU A 66 0.80 -2.72 0.71
N GLY A 67 -0.11 -1.84 1.13
CA GLY A 67 -0.58 -0.73 0.27
C GLY A 67 -1.50 -1.18 -0.85
N TYR A 68 -2.14 -2.35 -0.76
CA TYR A 68 -3.18 -2.76 -1.69
C TYR A 68 -4.55 -2.82 -1.02
N THR A 69 -5.58 -2.46 -1.79
CA THR A 69 -6.97 -2.83 -1.53
C THR A 69 -7.24 -4.19 -2.15
N PHE A 70 -8.25 -4.88 -1.63
CA PHE A 70 -8.61 -6.23 -2.06
C PHE A 70 -10.10 -6.31 -2.39
N SER A 71 -10.41 -7.09 -3.43
CA SER A 71 -11.77 -7.49 -3.76
C SER A 71 -12.00 -8.93 -3.33
N VAL A 72 -13.07 -9.15 -2.56
CA VAL A 72 -13.53 -10.49 -2.20
C VAL A 72 -14.11 -11.16 -3.44
N GLN A 73 -13.52 -12.28 -3.82
CA GLN A 73 -13.99 -13.11 -4.93
C GLN A 73 -15.05 -14.09 -4.43
N GLU A 74 -14.79 -14.70 -3.27
CA GLU A 74 -15.63 -15.72 -2.67
C GLU A 74 -15.29 -15.85 -1.18
N ILE A 75 -16.27 -16.27 -0.38
CA ILE A 75 -16.05 -16.76 0.98
C ILE A 75 -16.50 -18.22 0.99
N GLU A 76 -15.56 -19.13 1.20
CA GLU A 76 -15.85 -20.57 1.31
C GLU A 76 -16.17 -20.92 2.77
N TYR A 77 -17.29 -21.62 2.96
CA TYR A 77 -17.78 -22.05 4.26
C TYR A 77 -17.55 -23.53 4.44
N THR A 78 -16.64 -23.90 5.33
CA THR A 78 -16.35 -25.32 5.58
C THR A 78 -17.03 -25.81 6.85
N LYS A 79 -17.37 -27.11 6.87
CA LYS A 79 -17.79 -27.79 8.12
C LYS A 79 -16.62 -27.99 9.09
N GLN A 80 -15.40 -27.65 8.69
CA GLN A 80 -14.16 -27.89 9.43
C GLN A 80 -13.84 -26.79 10.45
N GLY A 81 -14.74 -25.84 10.67
CA GLY A 81 -14.58 -24.83 11.73
C GLY A 81 -13.73 -23.63 11.32
N TYR A 82 -13.60 -23.35 10.02
CA TYR A 82 -12.97 -22.14 9.50
C TYR A 82 -13.66 -21.63 8.23
N PHE A 83 -13.44 -20.35 7.93
CA PHE A 83 -13.79 -19.69 6.68
C PHE A 83 -12.54 -19.51 5.84
N THR A 84 -12.68 -19.58 4.52
CA THR A 84 -11.62 -19.15 3.59
C THR A 84 -12.13 -17.97 2.79
N VAL A 85 -11.54 -16.81 2.98
CA VAL A 85 -11.82 -15.62 2.16
C VAL A 85 -10.84 -15.62 0.99
N ILE A 86 -11.37 -15.62 -0.22
CA ILE A 86 -10.60 -15.58 -1.46
C ILE A 86 -10.56 -14.15 -1.96
N LEU A 87 -9.36 -13.60 -2.11
CA LEU A 87 -9.12 -12.22 -2.47
C LEU A 87 -8.32 -12.09 -3.76
N LYS A 88 -8.50 -10.97 -4.45
CA LYS A 88 -7.56 -10.43 -5.44
C LYS A 88 -7.22 -8.99 -5.10
N THR A 89 -6.01 -8.56 -5.43
CA THR A 89 -5.66 -7.13 -5.40
C THR A 89 -6.62 -6.36 -6.32
N ASP A 90 -7.11 -5.23 -5.84
CA ASP A 90 -7.98 -4.32 -6.60
C ASP A 90 -7.20 -3.06 -7.00
N LYS A 91 -6.87 -2.19 -6.04
CA LYS A 91 -6.12 -0.95 -6.26
C LYS A 91 -4.89 -0.89 -5.38
N GLN A 92 -3.88 -0.16 -5.82
CA GLN A 92 -2.74 0.18 -4.98
C GLN A 92 -2.98 1.55 -4.32
N HIS A 93 -2.92 1.59 -2.99
CA HIS A 93 -2.92 2.81 -2.20
C HIS A 93 -1.49 3.20 -1.81
N TRP A 94 -1.06 4.37 -2.29
CA TRP A 94 0.27 4.93 -2.03
C TRP A 94 0.38 5.73 -0.71
N GLY A 95 -0.58 5.58 0.20
CA GLY A 95 -0.70 6.43 1.39
C GLY A 95 -1.04 7.90 1.06
N ASP A 96 -0.71 8.81 1.99
CA ASP A 96 -0.84 10.26 1.79
C ASP A 96 0.27 10.77 0.87
N VAL A 97 -0.11 11.15 -0.35
CA VAL A 97 0.83 11.68 -1.37
C VAL A 97 0.94 13.20 -1.35
N THR A 98 0.21 13.89 -0.47
CA THR A 98 0.19 15.35 -0.36
C THR A 98 1.58 15.97 -0.15
N PRO A 99 2.47 15.40 0.69
CA PRO A 99 3.82 15.96 0.87
C PRO A 99 4.63 15.98 -0.43
N TYR A 100 4.45 14.97 -1.29
CA TYR A 100 5.13 14.90 -2.58
C TYR A 100 4.58 15.92 -3.58
N GLN A 101 3.28 16.21 -3.53
CA GLN A 101 2.69 17.27 -4.37
C GLN A 101 3.29 18.63 -4.03
N ALA A 102 3.40 18.97 -2.74
CA ALA A 102 4.03 20.21 -2.29
C ALA A 102 5.53 20.27 -2.70
N GLN A 103 6.24 19.14 -2.63
CA GLN A 103 7.63 19.06 -3.08
C GLN A 103 7.76 19.32 -4.58
N ILE A 104 6.87 18.75 -5.40
CA ILE A 104 6.85 18.95 -6.85
C ILE A 104 6.58 20.42 -7.19
N GLU A 105 5.61 21.06 -6.54
CA GLU A 105 5.33 22.48 -6.73
C GLU A 105 6.53 23.36 -6.40
N SER A 106 7.20 23.10 -5.28
CA SER A 106 8.41 23.81 -4.88
C SER A 106 9.56 23.63 -5.88
N LEU A 107 9.77 22.41 -6.37
CA LEU A 107 10.79 22.12 -7.38
C LEU A 107 10.49 22.83 -8.70
N ASN A 108 9.22 22.82 -9.15
CA ASN A 108 8.80 23.51 -10.36
C ASN A 108 9.01 25.03 -10.27
N ALA A 109 8.69 25.63 -9.11
CA ALA A 109 8.95 27.05 -8.88
C ALA A 109 10.45 27.38 -8.91
N ALA A 110 11.29 26.53 -8.32
CA ALA A 110 12.74 26.70 -8.33
C ALA A 110 13.35 26.56 -9.74
N VAL A 111 12.83 25.64 -10.55
CA VAL A 111 13.23 25.49 -11.96
C VAL A 111 12.86 26.73 -12.76
N ALA A 112 11.61 27.20 -12.67
CA ALA A 112 11.16 28.40 -13.37
C ALA A 112 11.99 29.64 -13.00
N GLN A 113 12.35 29.79 -11.71
CA GLN A 113 13.22 30.88 -11.27
C GLN A 113 14.62 30.78 -11.90
N LYS A 114 15.20 29.58 -11.95
CA LYS A 114 16.52 29.37 -12.55
C LYS A 114 16.52 29.63 -14.06
N ASP A 115 15.46 29.26 -14.77
CA ASP A 115 15.35 29.52 -16.22
C ASP A 115 15.31 31.02 -16.52
N THR A 116 14.58 31.80 -15.73
CA THR A 116 14.59 33.28 -15.86
C THR A 116 15.97 33.85 -15.59
N GLN A 117 16.63 33.43 -14.51
CA GLN A 117 17.98 33.91 -14.17
C GLN A 117 19.01 33.54 -15.25
N LEU A 118 18.90 32.35 -15.86
CA LEU A 118 19.76 31.94 -16.95
C LEU A 118 19.56 32.82 -18.18
N THR A 119 18.30 33.07 -18.55
CA THR A 119 17.95 33.96 -19.68
C THR A 119 18.52 35.37 -19.46
N GLU A 120 18.31 35.95 -18.28
CA GLU A 120 18.86 37.27 -17.94
C GLU A 120 20.40 37.27 -17.97
N SER A 121 21.04 36.20 -17.49
CA SER A 121 22.49 36.06 -17.54
C SER A 121 23.02 35.97 -18.97
N GLU A 122 22.33 35.26 -19.85
CA GLU A 122 22.69 35.13 -21.27
C GLU A 122 22.54 36.48 -22.00
N GLU A 123 21.46 37.21 -21.75
CA GLU A 123 21.24 38.56 -22.31
C GLU A 123 22.33 39.55 -21.85
N ASN A 124 22.65 39.55 -20.57
CA ASN A 124 23.71 40.41 -20.01
C ASN A 124 25.09 40.07 -20.61
N LEU A 125 25.39 38.78 -20.78
CA LEU A 125 26.63 38.33 -21.40
C LEU A 125 26.72 38.77 -22.86
N ALA A 126 25.61 38.65 -23.61
CA ALA A 126 25.53 39.11 -25.00
C ALA A 126 25.74 40.63 -25.11
N ALA A 127 25.12 41.41 -24.23
CA ALA A 127 25.29 42.87 -24.19
C ALA A 127 26.73 43.28 -23.86
N ALA A 128 27.36 42.65 -22.87
CA ALA A 128 28.76 42.92 -22.51
C ALA A 128 29.72 42.58 -23.64
N ASN A 129 29.50 41.46 -24.34
CA ASN A 129 30.31 41.06 -25.49
C ASN A 129 30.17 42.04 -26.66
N ALA A 130 28.97 42.57 -26.91
CA ALA A 130 28.75 43.58 -27.95
C ALA A 130 29.52 44.88 -27.65
N GLN A 131 29.50 45.35 -26.40
CA GLN A 131 30.25 46.55 -25.98
C GLN A 131 31.76 46.38 -26.12
N LEU A 132 32.29 45.18 -25.82
CA LEU A 132 33.72 44.88 -26.00
C LEU A 132 34.15 44.85 -27.46
N ALA A 133 33.26 44.52 -28.39
CA ALA A 133 33.56 44.48 -29.83
C ALA A 133 33.61 45.87 -30.49
N GLU A 134 33.12 46.90 -29.81
CA GLU A 134 33.13 48.30 -30.28
C GLU A 134 34.34 49.12 -29.78
N LEU A 135 35.20 48.52 -28.94
CA LEU A 135 36.46 49.10 -28.44
C LEU A 135 37.66 48.74 -29.32
#